data_AF-A0A6A5XT54-F1
#
_entry.id   AF-A0A6A5XT54-F1
#
_cell.length_a   1.000
_cell.length_b   1.000
_cell.length_c   1.000
_cell.angle_alpha   90.00
_cell.angle_beta   90.00
_cell.angle_gamma   90.00
#
_symmetry.space_group_name_H-M   'P 1'
#
loop_
_entity.id
_entity.type
_entity.pdbx_description
1 polymer ?
#
loop_
_entity_poly.entity_id
_entity_poly.type
_entity_poly.pdbx_seq_one_letter_code
_entity_poly.pdbx_strand_id
1 'polypeptide(L)'
;MAPPPANTQFYQLQTKSPVTAVTNQWVSLKTGSSAYTLATQQAAASKFWYSQYKPTGTYAFYNTDDTRQVALQGPNGTLLYVIDATNPSTGNIPGGQLMEWATFTIDNNVLGVKDGSTLTNRSFVAVQGADNGYGLAFYDGASPTTQRITPVTLNLVKAA
;
A
#
# COMPACT_ATOMS: atom_id res chain seq x y z
N MET A 1 -11.66 9.48 -15.57
CA MET A 1 -11.97 8.43 -14.57
C MET A 1 -12.88 7.45 -15.24
N ALA A 2 -12.47 6.19 -15.42
CA ALA A 2 -13.41 5.17 -15.78
C ALA A 2 -13.89 4.46 -14.49
N PRO A 3 -15.18 4.10 -14.44
CA PRO A 3 -15.77 3.51 -13.25
C PRO A 3 -15.18 2.10 -13.04
N PRO A 4 -15.05 1.65 -11.78
CA PRO A 4 -14.73 0.26 -11.50
C PRO A 4 -15.70 -0.69 -12.23
N PRO A 5 -15.25 -1.90 -12.61
CA PRO A 5 -16.10 -2.90 -13.25
C PRO A 5 -17.41 -3.13 -12.48
N ALA A 6 -18.49 -3.48 -13.20
CA ALA A 6 -19.76 -3.79 -12.57
C ALA A 6 -19.60 -4.89 -11.50
N ASN A 7 -20.32 -4.76 -10.38
CA ASN A 7 -20.28 -5.68 -9.23
C ASN A 7 -18.90 -5.78 -8.54
N THR A 8 -18.05 -4.77 -8.69
CA THR A 8 -16.77 -4.70 -7.96
C THR A 8 -17.02 -4.72 -6.45
N GLN A 9 -16.43 -5.70 -5.77
CA GLN A 9 -16.35 -5.71 -4.31
C GLN A 9 -15.24 -4.76 -3.87
N PHE A 10 -15.59 -3.81 -3.01
CA PHE A 10 -14.63 -2.93 -2.38
C PHE A 10 -14.16 -3.47 -1.03
N TYR A 11 -12.92 -3.16 -0.71
CA TYR A 11 -12.26 -3.47 0.55
C TYR A 11 -11.65 -2.19 1.12
N GLN A 12 -11.54 -2.14 2.44
CA GLN A 12 -10.69 -1.21 3.17
C GLN A 12 -9.53 -2.00 3.75
N LEU A 13 -8.39 -1.35 3.95
CA LEU A 13 -7.22 -1.99 4.57
C LEU A 13 -7.10 -1.51 6.01
N GLN A 14 -7.07 -2.47 6.95
CA GLN A 14 -6.89 -2.20 8.38
C GLN A 14 -5.58 -2.79 8.89
N THR A 15 -4.82 -1.99 9.62
CA THR A 15 -3.56 -2.42 10.22
C THR A 15 -3.79 -3.32 11.43
N LYS A 16 -2.93 -4.33 11.59
CA LYS A 16 -2.76 -5.10 12.82
C LYS A 16 -1.30 -5.02 13.24
N SER A 17 -1.06 -4.69 14.50
CA SER A 17 0.28 -4.56 15.08
C SER A 17 0.21 -4.82 16.60
N PRO A 18 1.30 -5.28 17.25
CA PRO A 18 1.40 -5.26 18.71
C PRO A 18 1.46 -3.84 19.29
N VAL A 19 1.74 -2.81 18.49
CA VAL A 19 1.84 -1.41 18.94
C VAL A 19 0.50 -0.70 18.82
N THR A 20 -0.04 -0.24 19.95
CA THR A 20 -1.38 0.38 20.05
C THR A 20 -1.55 1.57 19.11
N ALA A 21 -0.53 2.40 18.94
CA ALA A 21 -0.62 3.62 18.13
C ALA A 21 -0.90 3.34 16.64
N VAL A 22 -0.57 2.15 16.14
CA VAL A 22 -0.69 1.79 14.72
C VAL A 22 -1.51 0.53 14.46
N THR A 23 -2.09 -0.06 15.51
CA THR A 23 -3.06 -1.17 15.36
C THR A 23 -4.47 -0.62 15.16
N ASN A 24 -5.32 -1.36 14.44
CA ASN A 24 -6.69 -0.99 14.08
C ASN A 24 -6.83 0.36 13.35
N GLN A 25 -5.75 0.84 12.72
CA GLN A 25 -5.77 2.02 11.88
C GLN A 25 -6.17 1.65 10.46
N TRP A 26 -6.68 2.63 9.73
CA TRP A 26 -7.19 2.43 8.38
C TRP A 26 -6.29 3.13 7.37
N VAL A 27 -5.97 2.43 6.29
CA VAL A 27 -5.23 3.03 5.18
C VAL A 27 -6.10 4.09 4.52
N SER A 28 -5.58 5.30 4.42
CA SER A 28 -6.30 6.48 3.95
C SER A 28 -5.42 7.29 3.01
N LEU A 29 -6.04 7.92 2.01
CA LEU A 29 -5.41 8.88 1.13
C LEU A 29 -5.96 10.27 1.47
N LYS A 30 -5.13 11.12 2.06
CA LYS A 30 -5.50 12.51 2.34
C LYS A 30 -5.66 13.28 1.02
N THR A 31 -6.69 14.12 0.92
CA THR A 31 -6.90 15.00 -0.24
C THR A 31 -5.63 15.80 -0.55
N GLY A 32 -5.18 15.76 -1.80
CA GLY A 32 -3.97 16.42 -2.27
C GLY A 32 -2.66 15.65 -2.02
N SER A 33 -2.71 14.48 -1.38
CA SER A 33 -1.58 13.57 -1.24
C SER A 33 -1.59 12.51 -2.34
N SER A 34 -0.39 12.04 -2.71
CA SER A 34 -0.21 10.77 -3.43
C SER A 34 0.18 9.62 -2.50
N ALA A 35 0.70 9.90 -1.30
CA ALA A 35 1.09 8.87 -0.35
C ALA A 35 -0.04 8.51 0.61
N TYR A 36 -0.23 7.22 0.84
CA TYR A 36 -1.18 6.70 1.81
C TYR A 36 -0.64 6.85 3.24
N THR A 37 -1.55 7.16 4.14
CA THR A 37 -1.30 7.29 5.58
C THR A 37 -2.26 6.39 6.37
N LEU A 38 -2.09 6.37 7.69
CA LEU A 38 -2.97 5.68 8.60
C LEU A 38 -3.92 6.68 9.29
N ALA A 39 -5.21 6.36 9.29
CA ALA A 39 -6.27 7.12 9.94
C ALA A 39 -6.93 6.30 11.04
N THR A 40 -7.34 6.95 12.12
CA THR A 40 -8.00 6.28 13.26
C THR A 40 -9.44 5.89 12.96
N GLN A 41 -10.11 6.65 12.09
CA GLN A 41 -11.54 6.48 11.79
C GLN A 41 -11.74 5.72 10.48
N GLN A 42 -12.56 4.67 10.51
CA GLN A 42 -12.90 3.88 9.31
C GLN A 42 -13.56 4.73 8.21
N ALA A 43 -14.29 5.78 8.59
CA ALA A 43 -14.93 6.69 7.63
C ALA A 43 -13.92 7.43 6.73
N ALA A 44 -12.66 7.56 7.16
CA ALA A 44 -11.58 8.14 6.36
C ALA A 44 -10.84 7.11 5.50
N ALA A 45 -11.16 5.81 5.63
CA ALA A 45 -10.44 4.75 4.96
C ALA A 45 -10.69 4.77 3.44
N SER A 46 -9.61 4.63 2.68
CA SER A 46 -9.70 4.46 1.23
C SER A 46 -10.37 3.13 0.88
N LYS A 47 -11.21 3.16 -0.15
CA LYS A 47 -11.79 1.95 -0.73
C LYS A 47 -10.89 1.45 -1.87
N PHE A 48 -10.64 0.16 -1.86
CA PHE A 48 -9.81 -0.53 -2.83
C PHE A 48 -10.58 -1.67 -3.48
N TRP A 49 -10.23 -1.98 -4.72
CA TRP A 49 -10.56 -3.25 -5.34
C TRP A 49 -9.30 -3.81 -5.99
N TYR A 50 -9.32 -5.09 -6.35
CA TYR A 50 -8.15 -5.71 -6.96
C TYR A 50 -8.50 -6.54 -8.17
N SER A 51 -7.54 -6.65 -9.08
CA SER A 51 -7.59 -7.56 -10.23
C SER A 51 -6.31 -8.37 -10.29
N GLN A 52 -6.39 -9.60 -10.79
CA GLN A 52 -5.21 -10.45 -10.91
C GLN A 52 -4.36 -10.02 -12.11
N TYR A 53 -3.09 -9.76 -11.87
CA TYR A 53 -2.08 -9.58 -12.89
C TYR A 53 -1.57 -10.96 -13.35
N LYS A 54 -2.17 -11.43 -14.45
CA LYS A 54 -1.98 -12.80 -14.97
C LYS A 54 -0.51 -13.24 -15.16
N PRO A 55 0.43 -12.39 -15.65
CA PRO A 55 1.80 -12.84 -15.92
C PRO A 55 2.56 -13.38 -14.70
N THR A 56 2.30 -12.83 -13.51
CA THR A 56 3.00 -13.16 -12.26
C THR A 56 2.10 -13.83 -11.21
N GLY A 57 0.79 -13.83 -11.45
CA GLY A 57 -0.23 -14.32 -10.51
C GLY A 57 -0.44 -13.44 -9.28
N THR A 58 0.16 -12.24 -9.27
CA THR A 58 -0.02 -11.21 -8.23
C THR A 58 -1.25 -10.36 -8.52
N TYR A 59 -1.54 -9.39 -7.66
CA TYR A 59 -2.70 -8.52 -7.76
C TYR A 59 -2.30 -7.06 -7.96
N ALA A 60 -3.02 -6.37 -8.83
CA ALA A 60 -3.07 -4.92 -8.87
C ALA A 60 -4.19 -4.46 -7.94
N PHE A 61 -3.91 -3.47 -7.09
CA PHE A 61 -4.89 -2.82 -6.23
C PHE A 61 -5.21 -1.46 -6.79
N TYR A 62 -6.49 -1.17 -6.97
CA TYR A 62 -7.00 0.08 -7.54
C TYR A 62 -7.75 0.85 -6.46
N ASN A 63 -7.77 2.17 -6.61
CA ASN A 63 -8.62 3.00 -5.77
C ASN A 63 -10.05 3.11 -6.39
N THR A 64 -10.89 3.98 -5.85
CA THR A 64 -12.27 4.24 -6.29
C THR A 64 -12.48 4.50 -7.80
N ASP A 65 -11.42 4.73 -8.59
CA ASP A 65 -11.47 4.74 -10.05
C ASP A 65 -10.43 3.78 -10.66
N ASP A 66 -10.66 3.32 -11.89
CA ASP A 66 -9.77 2.37 -12.59
C ASP A 66 -8.51 3.01 -13.18
N THR A 67 -8.37 4.33 -13.06
CA THR A 67 -7.24 5.08 -13.61
C THR A 67 -6.10 5.21 -12.61
N ARG A 68 -6.27 4.72 -11.38
CA ARG A 68 -5.26 4.79 -10.33
C ARG A 68 -5.08 3.45 -9.64
N GLN A 69 -3.83 3.12 -9.41
CA GLN A 69 -3.46 1.91 -8.68
C GLN A 69 -2.47 2.22 -7.56
N VAL A 70 -2.52 1.37 -6.54
CA VAL A 70 -1.53 1.36 -5.48
C VAL A 70 -0.20 0.91 -6.06
N ALA A 71 0.84 1.68 -5.77
CA ALA A 71 2.22 1.33 -6.07
C ALA A 71 3.09 1.49 -4.82
N LEU A 72 4.24 0.83 -4.81
CA LEU A 72 5.29 1.00 -3.83
C LEU A 72 6.39 1.85 -4.48
N GLN A 73 6.74 2.99 -3.88
CA GLN A 73 7.72 3.92 -4.46
C GLN A 73 8.70 4.45 -3.42
N GLY A 74 9.98 4.51 -3.79
CA GLY A 74 11.01 5.13 -2.96
C GLY A 74 12.29 5.40 -3.73
N PRO A 75 13.23 6.18 -3.17
CA PRO A 75 14.50 6.50 -3.82
C PRO A 75 15.40 5.26 -3.97
N ASN A 76 15.16 4.22 -3.18
CA ASN A 76 15.86 2.96 -3.18
C ASN A 76 14.94 1.84 -2.67
N GLY A 77 15.46 0.62 -2.53
CA GLY A 77 14.69 -0.54 -2.09
C GLY A 77 14.41 -0.60 -0.59
N THR A 78 14.98 0.29 0.23
CA THR A 78 14.90 0.21 1.70
C THR A 78 13.50 0.50 2.22
N LEU A 79 12.92 1.64 1.82
CA LEU A 79 11.54 2.01 2.15
C LEU A 79 10.82 2.43 0.87
N LEU A 80 9.85 1.61 0.48
CA LEU A 80 8.96 1.91 -0.63
C LEU A 80 7.60 2.35 -0.07
N TYR A 81 7.32 3.65 -0.11
CA TYR A 81 6.06 4.22 0.36
C TYR A 81 4.90 3.76 -0.51
N VAL A 82 3.76 3.50 0.13
CA VAL A 82 2.53 3.12 -0.56
C VAL A 82 1.91 4.39 -1.13
N ILE A 83 1.78 4.45 -2.45
CA ILE A 83 1.28 5.62 -3.17
C ILE A 83 0.10 5.29 -4.09
N ASP A 84 -0.74 6.29 -4.33
CA ASP A 84 -1.78 6.32 -5.37
C ASP A 84 -1.12 6.80 -6.67
N ALA A 85 -0.88 5.87 -7.59
CA ALA A 85 -0.24 6.13 -8.87
C ALA A 85 -1.29 6.19 -9.99
N THR A 86 -1.34 7.31 -10.71
CA THR A 86 -2.15 7.42 -11.94
C THR A 86 -1.55 6.52 -13.02
N ASN A 87 -2.29 5.47 -13.37
CA ASN A 87 -2.06 4.51 -14.45
C ASN A 87 -0.58 4.39 -14.89
N PRO A 88 0.30 3.72 -14.11
CA PRO A 88 1.67 3.46 -14.52
C PRO A 88 1.67 2.45 -15.69
N SER A 89 1.35 2.93 -16.89
CA SER A 89 1.64 2.22 -18.14
C SER A 89 3.13 2.38 -18.38
N THR A 90 3.90 1.29 -18.20
CA THR A 90 5.23 0.93 -18.76
C THR A 90 6.30 2.00 -19.07
N GLY A 91 6.14 3.29 -18.78
CA GLY A 91 6.83 4.36 -19.53
C GLY A 91 7.37 5.53 -18.72
N ASN A 92 6.84 5.85 -17.53
CA ASN A 92 7.33 6.99 -16.74
C ASN A 92 7.44 6.63 -15.25
N ILE A 93 8.46 5.85 -14.90
CA ILE A 93 8.98 5.84 -13.54
C ILE A 93 9.79 7.14 -13.40
N PRO A 94 9.47 8.04 -12.46
CA PRO A 94 10.28 9.23 -12.24
C PRO A 94 11.76 8.84 -12.05
N GLY A 95 12.67 9.50 -12.78
CA GLY A 95 14.09 9.19 -12.70
C GLY A 95 14.61 9.27 -11.26
N GLY A 96 15.39 8.27 -10.83
CA GLY A 96 15.92 8.20 -9.47
C GLY A 96 14.97 7.63 -8.41
N GLN A 97 13.86 6.98 -8.82
CA GLN A 97 12.96 6.26 -7.94
C GLN A 97 12.83 4.80 -8.38
N LEU A 98 12.76 3.87 -7.43
CA LEU A 98 12.19 2.55 -7.65
C LEU A 98 10.68 2.65 -7.51
N MET A 99 9.95 1.94 -8.37
CA MET A 99 8.51 1.85 -8.31
C MET A 99 8.07 0.43 -8.67
N GLU A 100 7.23 -0.14 -7.83
CA GLU A 100 6.65 -1.46 -8.02
C GLU A 100 5.12 -1.34 -7.99
N TRP A 101 4.45 -1.97 -8.96
CA TRP A 101 3.00 -2.04 -9.03
C TRP A 101 2.58 -3.44 -9.44
N ALA A 102 1.32 -3.78 -9.15
CA ALA A 102 0.80 -5.11 -9.41
C ALA A 102 1.64 -6.25 -8.78
N THR A 103 2.36 -6.00 -7.70
CA THR A 103 3.21 -6.97 -6.98
C THR A 103 2.51 -7.57 -5.75
N PHE A 104 1.25 -7.23 -5.49
CA PHE A 104 0.59 -7.61 -4.24
C PHE A 104 0.15 -9.07 -4.22
N THR A 105 0.12 -9.68 -3.04
CA THR A 105 -0.44 -11.01 -2.79
C THR A 105 -1.56 -10.93 -1.75
N ILE A 106 -2.48 -11.88 -1.77
CA ILE A 106 -3.52 -12.00 -0.75
C ILE A 106 -3.47 -13.42 -0.20
N ASP A 107 -3.26 -13.55 1.10
CA ASP A 107 -3.33 -14.82 1.83
C ASP A 107 -4.18 -14.62 3.09
N ASN A 108 -5.25 -15.40 3.27
CA ASN A 108 -6.17 -15.28 4.43
C ASN A 108 -6.61 -13.83 4.73
N ASN A 109 -6.97 -13.07 3.70
CA ASN A 109 -7.30 -11.63 3.75
C ASN A 109 -6.16 -10.71 4.22
N VAL A 110 -4.91 -11.17 4.19
CA VAL A 110 -3.73 -10.35 4.47
C VAL A 110 -3.06 -9.95 3.17
N LEU A 111 -2.77 -8.65 3.03
CA LEU A 111 -2.02 -8.11 1.92
C LEU A 111 -0.51 -8.36 2.13
N GLY A 112 0.11 -8.99 1.14
CA GLY A 112 1.56 -9.17 1.03
C GLY A 112 2.12 -8.59 -0.27
N VAL A 113 3.41 -8.79 -0.49
CA VAL A 113 4.14 -8.34 -1.69
C VAL A 113 5.01 -9.48 -2.22
N LYS A 114 4.98 -9.66 -3.54
CA LYS A 114 5.82 -10.58 -4.32
C LYS A 114 6.32 -9.81 -5.55
N ASP A 115 7.53 -9.27 -5.45
CA ASP A 115 8.19 -8.46 -6.47
C ASP A 115 9.46 -9.11 -7.05
N GLY A 116 9.77 -10.35 -6.64
CA GLY A 116 10.93 -11.10 -7.12
C GLY A 116 12.20 -10.92 -6.29
N SER A 117 12.19 -10.11 -5.23
CA SER A 117 13.30 -10.01 -4.29
C SER A 117 13.55 -11.31 -3.54
N THR A 118 14.82 -11.56 -3.21
CA THR A 118 15.25 -12.70 -2.38
C THR A 118 15.23 -12.41 -0.88
N LEU A 119 14.94 -11.17 -0.47
CA LEU A 119 14.86 -10.78 0.94
C LEU A 119 13.58 -11.32 1.58
N THR A 120 13.69 -11.99 2.74
CA THR A 120 12.58 -12.72 3.37
C THR A 120 11.88 -11.95 4.50
N ASN A 121 12.52 -10.94 5.07
CA ASN A 121 12.01 -10.22 6.26
C ASN A 121 11.28 -8.92 5.90
N ARG A 122 10.78 -8.84 4.67
CA ARG A 122 10.11 -7.63 4.17
C ARG A 122 8.71 -7.53 4.73
N SER A 123 8.30 -6.32 5.10
CA SER A 123 6.98 -6.12 5.71
C SER A 123 6.46 -4.72 5.45
N PHE A 124 5.13 -4.57 5.49
CA PHE A 124 4.55 -3.25 5.63
C PHE A 124 4.92 -2.64 6.99
N VAL A 125 5.16 -1.34 7.00
CA VAL A 125 5.52 -0.57 8.19
C VAL A 125 4.75 0.74 8.22
N ALA A 126 4.34 1.12 9.42
CA ALA A 126 3.91 2.48 9.72
C ALA A 126 5.15 3.34 9.95
N VAL A 127 5.30 4.44 9.21
CA VAL A 127 6.42 5.37 9.30
C VAL A 127 5.96 6.61 10.07
N GLN A 128 6.53 6.86 11.24
CA GLN A 128 6.14 8.00 12.08
C GLN A 128 6.61 9.32 11.43
N GLY A 129 5.65 10.20 11.12
CA GLY A 129 5.90 11.56 10.62
C GLY A 129 6.17 12.55 11.75
N ALA A 130 6.63 13.76 11.37
CA ALA A 130 6.91 14.85 12.31
C ALA A 130 5.65 15.42 13.00
N ASP A 131 4.48 15.20 12.40
CA ASP A 131 3.17 15.63 12.89
C ASP A 131 2.47 14.57 13.77
N ASN A 132 3.21 13.55 14.22
CA ASN A 132 2.70 12.35 14.89
C ASN A 132 1.72 11.51 14.03
N GLY A 133 1.56 11.84 12.74
CA GLY A 133 0.88 10.99 11.78
C GLY A 133 1.74 9.78 11.41
N TYR A 134 1.12 8.79 10.76
CA TYR A 134 1.84 7.63 10.23
C TYR A 134 1.64 7.52 8.73
N GLY A 135 2.74 7.59 7.98
CA GLY A 135 2.79 7.14 6.59
C GLY A 135 2.81 5.62 6.51
N LEU A 136 2.51 5.07 5.34
CA LEU A 136 2.58 3.63 5.08
C LEU A 136 3.68 3.33 4.06
N ALA A 137 4.55 2.37 4.36
CA ALA A 137 5.62 1.92 3.47
C ALA A 137 5.82 0.40 3.54
N PHE A 138 6.57 -0.13 2.60
CA PHE A 138 7.11 -1.48 2.58
C PHE A 138 8.61 -1.43 2.83
N TYR A 139 9.06 -2.06 3.92
CA TYR A 139 10.45 -2.10 4.36
C TYR A 139 11.14 -3.38 3.87
N ASP A 140 12.39 -3.29 3.46
CA ASP A 140 13.16 -4.43 2.97
C ASP A 140 13.61 -5.42 4.06
N GLY A 141 13.47 -5.06 5.34
CA GLY A 141 13.81 -5.93 6.45
C GLY A 141 15.32 -6.05 6.74
N ALA A 142 16.17 -5.33 6.01
CA ALA A 142 17.62 -5.55 6.04
C ALA A 142 18.45 -4.25 6.07
N SER A 143 18.05 -3.23 5.31
CA SER A 143 18.84 -2.01 5.17
C SER A 143 18.59 -1.04 6.32
N PRO A 144 19.63 -0.37 6.84
CA PRO A 144 19.44 0.63 7.89
C PRO A 144 18.56 1.78 7.40
N THR A 145 17.71 2.31 8.28
CA THR A 145 16.91 3.52 8.04
C THR A 145 16.95 4.44 9.24
N THR A 146 16.93 5.75 8.99
CA THR A 146 16.81 6.78 10.03
C THR A 146 15.36 7.06 10.41
N GLN A 147 14.40 6.52 9.64
CA GLN A 147 12.98 6.66 9.89
C GLN A 147 12.55 5.80 11.08
N ARG A 148 11.62 6.31 11.88
CA ARG A 148 10.98 5.52 12.94
C ARG A 148 9.87 4.68 12.34
N ILE A 149 10.11 3.39 12.23
CA ILE A 149 9.20 2.45 11.58
C ILE A 149 8.63 1.44 12.59
N THR A 150 7.36 1.08 12.43
CA THR A 150 6.70 0.02 13.21
C THR A 150 6.08 -0.99 12.26
N PRO A 151 6.42 -2.29 12.35
CA PRO A 151 5.79 -3.32 11.52
C PRO A 151 4.27 -3.38 11.68
N VAL A 152 3.58 -3.50 10.55
CA VAL A 152 2.12 -3.65 10.48
C VAL A 152 1.76 -4.74 9.48
N THR A 153 0.71 -5.49 9.79
CA THR A 153 0.00 -6.36 8.84
C THR A 153 -1.19 -5.59 8.28
N LEU A 154 -1.45 -5.67 6.98
CA LEU A 154 -2.61 -5.04 6.35
C LEU A 154 -3.68 -6.10 6.06
N ASN A 155 -4.83 -5.97 6.70
CA ASN A 155 -5.96 -6.88 6.51
C ASN A 155 -6.99 -6.26 5.57
N LEU A 156 -7.49 -7.05 4.64
CA LEU A 156 -8.61 -6.71 3.77
C LEU A 156 -9.92 -6.87 4.55
N VAL A 157 -10.62 -5.76 4.75
CA VAL A 157 -11.95 -5.71 5.35
C VAL A 157 -12.95 -5.34 4.27
N LYS A 158 -14.00 -6.14 4.06
CA LYS A 158 -15.04 -5.79 3.07
C LYS A 158 -15.65 -4.43 3.41
N ALA A 159 -15.66 -3.53 2.44
CA ALA A 159 -16.36 -2.26 2.60
C ALA A 159 -17.87 -2.49 2.46
N ALA A 160 -18.65 -1.82 3.31
CA ALA A 160 -20.08 -1.66 3.13
C ALA A 160 -20.40 -0.67 1.99
#